data_AF-A0AAT9HRL2-F1
#
_entry.id   AF-A0AAT9HRL2-F1
#
_cell.length_a   1.000
_cell.length_b   1.000
_cell.length_c   1.000
_cell.angle_alpha   90.00
_cell.angle_beta   90.00
_cell.angle_gamma   90.00
#
_symmetry.space_group_name_H-M   'P 1'
#
loop_
_entity.id
_entity.type
_entity.pdbx_description
1 polymer ?
#
loop_
_entity_poly.entity_id
_entity_poly.type
_entity_poly.pdbx_seq_one_letter_code
_entity_poly.pdbx_strand_id
1 'polypeptide(L)'
;MQPSVVPELAHTHTRPIHWVATATALAGVVALSSVLQPDAATAAPPPGPQTKSAPAHTAPPDPAAAEFPLDCGRVKTVVKKRASGDLDGDGRPETVAVVHCDSPMGTPPDGVYVLVQGADSGEPRVVATLVDPADRTNVDDFAVRDGEVVATLFGYSSSDVPSCCPDLHEGVKWRWENGAFVRSAPSAATGV
;
A
#
# COMPACT_ATOMS: atom_id res chain seq x y z
N MET A 1 -22.81 79.15 -6.15
CA MET A 1 -22.18 78.36 -5.08
C MET A 1 -21.75 77.03 -5.69
N GLN A 2 -20.44 76.78 -5.69
CA GLN A 2 -19.64 75.61 -6.10
C GLN A 2 -20.22 74.51 -7.01
N PRO A 3 -19.63 74.28 -8.21
CA PRO A 3 -19.56 72.94 -8.78
C PRO A 3 -18.53 72.09 -8.03
N SER A 4 -18.95 70.89 -7.60
CA SER A 4 -18.10 69.88 -6.97
C SER A 4 -17.02 69.38 -7.92
N VAL A 5 -15.80 69.26 -7.37
CA VAL A 5 -14.63 68.70 -8.03
C VAL A 5 -14.67 67.18 -7.86
N VAL A 6 -14.73 66.44 -8.96
CA VAL A 6 -14.35 65.01 -9.00
C VAL A 6 -13.23 64.91 -10.02
N PRO A 7 -12.01 64.46 -9.66
CA PRO A 7 -10.94 64.25 -10.62
C PRO A 7 -11.22 63.05 -11.54
N GLU A 8 -11.28 63.34 -12.84
CA GLU A 8 -11.26 62.37 -13.94
C GLU A 8 -10.01 61.47 -13.81
N LEU A 9 -10.21 60.16 -13.71
CA LEU A 9 -9.13 59.17 -13.84
C LEU A 9 -8.61 59.20 -15.28
N ALA A 10 -7.55 59.97 -15.53
CA ALA A 10 -6.78 59.86 -16.77
C ALA A 10 -6.19 58.43 -16.86
N HIS A 11 -6.81 57.60 -17.71
CA HIS A 11 -6.37 56.25 -17.99
C HIS A 11 -4.94 56.26 -18.52
N THR A 12 -4.08 55.47 -17.86
CA THR A 12 -2.70 55.24 -18.28
C THR A 12 -2.72 54.55 -19.64
N HIS A 13 -2.32 55.26 -20.69
CA HIS A 13 -2.17 54.70 -22.03
C HIS A 13 -0.98 53.74 -22.07
N THR A 14 -1.25 52.43 -22.08
CA THR A 14 -0.24 51.38 -22.27
C THR A 14 0.40 51.54 -23.64
N ARG A 15 1.70 51.82 -23.68
CA ARG A 15 2.45 51.96 -24.94
C ARG A 15 2.63 50.60 -25.62
N PRO A 16 2.38 50.48 -26.93
CA PRO A 16 2.41 49.20 -27.67
C PRO A 16 3.78 48.48 -27.63
N ILE A 17 4.85 49.20 -27.30
CA ILE A 17 6.20 48.64 -27.11
C ILE A 17 6.25 47.60 -25.99
N HIS A 18 5.44 47.73 -24.92
CA HIS A 18 5.42 46.74 -23.84
C HIS A 18 4.91 45.37 -24.31
N TRP A 19 3.98 45.36 -25.26
CA TRP A 19 3.42 44.13 -25.82
C TRP A 19 4.39 43.42 -26.77
N VAL A 20 5.24 44.18 -27.47
CA VAL A 20 6.29 43.60 -28.32
C VAL A 20 7.35 42.90 -27.47
N ALA A 21 7.72 43.48 -26.32
CA ALA A 21 8.70 42.88 -25.43
C ALA A 21 8.21 41.54 -24.83
N THR A 22 6.96 41.47 -24.37
CA THR A 22 6.37 40.22 -23.84
C THR A 22 6.20 39.16 -24.93
N ALA A 23 5.76 39.54 -26.14
CA ALA A 23 5.65 38.60 -27.25
C ALA A 23 7.01 37.98 -27.63
N THR A 24 8.07 38.78 -27.64
CA THR A 24 9.43 38.31 -27.97
C THR A 24 9.98 37.36 -26.90
N ALA A 25 9.72 37.66 -25.62
CA ALA A 25 10.13 36.79 -24.52
C ALA A 25 9.45 35.41 -24.59
N LEU A 26 8.13 35.37 -24.86
CA LEU A 26 7.38 34.11 -25.02
C LEU A 26 7.86 33.31 -26.24
N ALA A 27 8.12 33.97 -27.37
CA ALA A 27 8.66 33.32 -28.56
C ALA A 27 10.05 32.71 -28.30
N GLY A 28 10.90 33.40 -27.51
CA GLY A 28 12.19 32.87 -27.08
C GLY A 28 12.08 31.61 -26.24
N VAL A 29 11.17 31.57 -25.25
CA VAL A 29 10.94 30.38 -24.42
C VAL A 29 10.47 29.19 -25.25
N VAL A 30 9.51 29.40 -26.17
CA VAL A 30 9.02 28.32 -27.04
C VAL A 30 10.12 27.82 -27.98
N ALA A 31 10.90 28.73 -28.58
CA ALA A 31 11.99 28.38 -29.48
C ALA A 31 13.14 27.65 -28.77
N LEU A 32 13.49 28.02 -27.53
CA LEU A 32 14.55 27.34 -26.78
C LEU A 32 14.09 26.01 -26.14
N SER A 33 12.79 25.80 -25.94
CA SER A 33 12.27 24.55 -25.36
C SER A 33 12.43 23.32 -26.26
N SER A 34 12.68 23.49 -27.56
CA SER A 34 12.93 22.39 -28.50
C SER A 34 14.37 21.87 -28.48
N VAL A 35 15.31 22.59 -27.86
CA VAL A 35 16.74 22.22 -27.84
C VAL A 35 17.08 21.31 -26.64
N LEU A 36 16.25 21.33 -25.59
CA LEU A 36 16.29 20.36 -24.49
C LEU A 36 15.10 19.41 -24.61
N GLN A 37 15.04 18.64 -25.69
CA GLN A 37 14.17 17.46 -25.69
C GLN A 37 14.92 16.34 -24.93
N PRO A 38 14.31 15.72 -23.91
CA PRO A 38 14.82 14.43 -23.44
C PRO A 38 14.81 13.48 -24.63
N ASP A 39 15.84 12.64 -24.71
CA ASP A 39 15.96 11.64 -25.76
C ASP A 39 14.62 10.94 -25.97
N ALA A 40 14.17 10.86 -27.21
CA ALA A 40 12.86 10.30 -27.49
C ALA A 40 12.82 8.87 -26.93
N ALA A 41 11.94 8.62 -25.96
CA ALA A 41 11.61 7.26 -25.55
C ALA A 41 10.85 6.59 -26.70
N THR A 42 11.58 6.21 -27.74
CA THR A 42 11.09 5.38 -28.82
C THR A 42 10.83 4.00 -28.25
N ALA A 43 9.62 3.79 -27.75
CA ALA A 43 9.03 2.46 -27.63
C ALA A 43 8.64 1.96 -29.02
N ALA A 44 9.63 1.81 -29.92
CA ALA A 44 9.46 0.94 -31.07
C ALA A 44 9.55 -0.49 -30.52
N PRO A 45 8.53 -1.35 -30.73
CA PRO A 45 8.69 -2.77 -30.44
C PRO A 45 9.85 -3.27 -31.31
N PRO A 46 10.89 -3.90 -30.75
CA PRO A 46 11.85 -4.61 -31.59
C PRO A 46 11.09 -5.63 -32.45
N PRO A 47 11.55 -5.94 -33.68
CA PRO A 47 11.05 -7.08 -34.43
C PRO A 47 11.08 -8.28 -33.50
N GLY A 48 9.90 -8.87 -33.30
CA GLY A 48 9.61 -9.74 -32.16
C GLY A 48 10.73 -10.74 -31.89
N PRO A 49 11.38 -10.71 -30.71
CA PRO A 49 11.96 -11.91 -30.18
C PRO A 49 10.81 -12.92 -30.10
N GLN A 50 11.08 -14.16 -30.49
CA GLN A 50 10.25 -15.33 -30.21
C GLN A 50 9.45 -15.09 -28.93
N THR A 51 8.14 -15.33 -28.94
CA THR A 51 7.32 -15.36 -27.73
C THR A 51 7.98 -16.29 -26.72
N LYS A 52 8.91 -15.75 -25.93
CA LYS A 52 9.31 -16.32 -24.66
C LYS A 52 8.01 -16.30 -23.92
N SER A 53 7.44 -17.48 -23.69
CA SER A 53 6.38 -17.66 -22.73
C SER A 53 6.72 -16.77 -21.54
N ALA A 54 5.84 -15.84 -21.21
CA ALA A 54 5.96 -15.10 -19.97
C ALA A 54 6.20 -16.14 -18.86
N PRO A 55 7.09 -15.88 -17.88
CA PRO A 55 7.29 -16.79 -16.76
C PRO A 55 5.91 -17.18 -16.25
N ALA A 56 5.65 -18.48 -16.12
CA ALA A 56 4.37 -18.94 -15.62
C ALA A 56 4.14 -18.26 -14.26
N HIS A 57 3.14 -17.38 -14.18
CA HIS A 57 2.78 -16.75 -12.93
C HIS A 57 2.40 -17.87 -11.96
N THR A 58 3.25 -18.13 -10.97
CA THR A 58 2.96 -19.12 -9.93
C THR A 58 1.79 -18.57 -9.13
N ALA A 59 0.72 -19.36 -8.99
CA ALA A 59 -0.43 -18.96 -8.18
C ALA A 59 0.01 -18.84 -6.72
N PRO A 60 -0.46 -17.80 -5.99
CA PRO A 60 -0.23 -17.71 -4.55
C PRO A 60 -0.84 -18.90 -3.79
N PRO A 61 -0.28 -19.29 -2.64
CA PRO A 61 -0.82 -20.35 -1.79
C PRO A 61 -2.26 -20.07 -1.37
N ASP A 62 -3.14 -21.07 -1.45
CA ASP A 62 -4.54 -20.95 -1.03
C ASP A 62 -4.69 -21.10 0.50
N PRO A 63 -5.09 -20.05 1.24
CA PRO A 63 -5.22 -20.14 2.69
C PRO A 63 -6.35 -21.08 3.13
N ALA A 64 -7.32 -21.42 2.26
CA ALA A 64 -8.35 -22.39 2.60
C ALA A 64 -7.83 -23.83 2.67
N ALA A 65 -6.66 -24.10 2.07
CA ALA A 65 -5.99 -25.40 2.09
C ALA A 65 -4.86 -25.47 3.14
N ALA A 66 -4.63 -24.39 3.90
CA ALA A 66 -3.57 -24.34 4.90
C ALA A 66 -4.05 -24.83 6.27
N GLU A 67 -3.16 -25.47 7.01
CA GLU A 67 -3.34 -25.73 8.44
C GLU A 67 -2.77 -24.54 9.24
N PHE A 68 -3.63 -23.86 10.00
CA PHE A 68 -3.22 -22.74 10.85
C PHE A 68 -2.98 -23.22 12.30
N PRO A 69 -1.95 -22.70 12.99
CA PRO A 69 -1.66 -23.05 14.38
C PRO A 69 -2.62 -22.33 15.35
N LEU A 70 -3.92 -22.56 15.22
CA LEU A 70 -4.95 -22.12 16.17
C LEU A 70 -5.63 -23.33 16.79
N ASP A 71 -5.76 -23.33 18.12
CA ASP A 71 -6.65 -24.26 18.81
C ASP A 71 -8.04 -23.65 18.95
N CYS A 72 -8.93 -24.02 18.02
CA CYS A 72 -10.33 -23.61 18.05
C CYS A 72 -11.23 -24.64 18.75
N GLY A 73 -10.67 -25.68 19.37
CA GLY A 73 -11.42 -26.77 19.97
C GLY A 73 -12.36 -27.45 18.97
N ARG A 74 -13.67 -27.24 19.13
CA ARG A 74 -14.71 -27.89 18.31
C ARG A 74 -15.19 -27.04 17.13
N VAL A 75 -14.82 -25.76 17.08
CA VAL A 75 -15.19 -24.89 15.96
C VAL A 75 -14.06 -24.84 14.94
N LYS A 76 -14.37 -24.38 13.73
CA LYS A 76 -13.41 -24.30 12.63
C LYS A 76 -12.64 -23.00 12.69
N THR A 77 -11.53 -22.92 11.97
CA THR A 77 -10.88 -21.64 11.64
C THR A 77 -11.60 -20.96 10.47
N VAL A 78 -11.58 -19.63 10.45
CA VAL A 78 -12.13 -18.79 9.39
C VAL A 78 -11.04 -17.86 8.90
N VAL A 79 -10.84 -17.83 7.58
CA VAL A 79 -9.99 -16.83 6.93
C VAL A 79 -10.82 -15.56 6.73
N LYS A 80 -10.60 -14.56 7.57
CA LYS A 80 -11.30 -13.26 7.56
C LYS A 80 -10.87 -12.39 6.38
N LYS A 81 -9.55 -12.26 6.16
CA LYS A 81 -8.92 -11.49 5.09
C LYS A 81 -7.71 -12.23 4.55
N ARG A 82 -7.34 -11.96 3.29
CA ARG A 82 -6.11 -12.46 2.69
C ARG A 82 -5.54 -11.48 1.68
N ALA A 83 -4.22 -11.50 1.51
CA ALA A 83 -3.50 -10.73 0.51
C ALA A 83 -2.26 -11.54 0.09
N SER A 84 -1.79 -11.35 -1.14
CA SER A 84 -0.66 -12.11 -1.68
C SER A 84 0.32 -11.16 -2.37
N GLY A 85 1.59 -11.54 -2.37
CA GLY A 85 2.67 -10.80 -2.99
C GLY A 85 4.00 -11.49 -2.73
N ASP A 86 5.02 -11.11 -3.47
CA ASP A 86 6.40 -11.57 -3.25
C ASP A 86 6.98 -10.80 -2.06
N LEU A 87 7.03 -11.44 -0.89
CA LEU A 87 7.39 -10.79 0.38
C LEU A 87 8.89 -10.91 0.67
N ASP A 88 9.55 -11.93 0.14
CA ASP A 88 10.98 -12.16 0.35
C ASP A 88 11.86 -11.79 -0.85
N GLY A 89 11.25 -11.49 -2.01
CA GLY A 89 11.92 -11.04 -3.22
C GLY A 89 12.44 -12.18 -4.10
N ASP A 90 12.02 -13.43 -3.89
CA ASP A 90 12.46 -14.60 -4.66
C ASP A 90 11.71 -14.78 -6.00
N GLY A 91 10.69 -13.96 -6.26
CA GLY A 91 9.86 -14.00 -7.46
C GLY A 91 8.66 -14.95 -7.37
N ARG A 92 8.44 -15.61 -6.23
CA ARG A 92 7.27 -16.45 -5.93
C ARG A 92 6.39 -15.69 -4.93
N PRO A 93 5.06 -15.68 -5.12
CA PRO A 93 4.20 -14.99 -4.18
C PRO A 93 3.92 -15.83 -2.94
N GLU A 94 3.97 -15.18 -1.78
CA GLU A 94 3.39 -15.65 -0.52
C GLU A 94 1.92 -15.25 -0.43
N THR A 95 1.20 -15.90 0.48
CA THR A 95 -0.12 -15.43 0.92
C THR A 95 -0.10 -15.13 2.41
N VAL A 96 -0.59 -13.95 2.79
CA VAL A 96 -0.81 -13.58 4.18
C VAL A 96 -2.30 -13.69 4.48
N ALA A 97 -2.65 -14.42 5.53
CA ALA A 97 -4.03 -14.68 5.93
C ALA A 97 -4.28 -14.17 7.35
N VAL A 98 -5.40 -13.45 7.50
CA VAL A 98 -5.97 -13.08 8.80
C VAL A 98 -6.99 -14.16 9.16
N VAL A 99 -6.77 -14.85 10.28
CA VAL A 99 -7.51 -16.04 10.66
C VAL A 99 -7.95 -15.97 12.12
N HIS A 100 -9.18 -16.39 12.40
CA HIS A 100 -9.68 -16.56 13.76
C HIS A 100 -10.54 -17.82 13.86
N CYS A 101 -10.91 -18.21 15.08
CA CYS A 101 -11.87 -19.28 15.30
C CYS A 101 -13.29 -18.82 14.99
N ASP A 102 -14.11 -19.69 14.40
CA ASP A 102 -15.54 -19.48 14.13
C ASP A 102 -16.36 -19.44 15.43
N SER A 103 -16.22 -18.34 16.17
CA SER A 103 -16.95 -18.13 17.42
C SER A 103 -18.35 -17.62 17.11
N PRO A 104 -19.41 -18.31 17.57
CA PRO A 104 -20.77 -17.83 17.36
C PRO A 104 -21.07 -16.56 18.15
N MET A 105 -20.25 -16.20 19.15
CA MET A 105 -20.47 -15.06 20.05
C MET A 105 -19.18 -14.25 20.27
N GLY A 106 -19.33 -12.92 20.32
CA GLY A 106 -18.23 -11.98 20.48
C GLY A 106 -17.38 -11.78 19.21
N THR A 107 -16.21 -11.16 19.37
CA THR A 107 -15.24 -10.98 18.30
C THR A 107 -13.97 -11.75 18.68
N PRO A 108 -13.76 -12.96 18.13
CA PRO A 108 -12.57 -13.75 18.43
C PRO A 108 -11.32 -12.99 17.95
N PRO A 109 -10.19 -13.07 18.67
CA PRO A 109 -8.96 -12.41 18.25
C PRO A 109 -8.44 -13.01 16.94
N ASP A 110 -7.85 -12.16 16.13
CA ASP A 110 -7.26 -12.51 14.84
C ASP A 110 -5.79 -12.91 15.03
N GLY A 111 -5.37 -13.97 14.33
CA GLY A 111 -3.98 -14.26 14.03
C GLY A 111 -3.64 -13.87 12.59
N VAL A 112 -2.40 -13.48 12.34
CA VAL A 112 -1.91 -13.17 11.00
C VAL A 112 -0.77 -14.11 10.66
N TYR A 113 -0.93 -14.87 9.58
CA TYR A 113 -0.01 -15.93 9.18
C TYR A 113 0.49 -15.73 7.76
N VAL A 114 1.77 -16.00 7.53
CA VAL A 114 2.39 -16.01 6.20
C VAL A 114 2.48 -17.45 5.70
N LEU A 115 1.99 -17.68 4.49
CA LEU A 115 1.94 -18.96 3.81
C LEU A 115 2.87 -18.96 2.61
N VAL A 116 3.59 -20.07 2.45
CA VAL A 116 4.34 -20.40 1.23
C VAL A 116 3.78 -21.69 0.63
N GLN A 117 4.04 -21.89 -0.65
CA GLN A 117 3.72 -23.15 -1.31
C GLN A 117 4.65 -24.27 -0.80
N GLY A 118 4.07 -25.40 -0.38
CA GLY A 118 4.76 -26.66 -0.10
C GLY A 118 5.66 -27.09 -1.25
N ALA A 119 6.93 -27.42 -0.97
CA ALA A 119 7.86 -27.89 -2.01
C ALA A 119 7.48 -29.29 -2.53
N ASP A 120 6.98 -30.15 -1.63
CA ASP A 120 6.78 -31.58 -1.92
C ASP A 120 5.32 -31.94 -2.24
N SER A 121 4.36 -31.41 -1.47
CA SER A 121 2.93 -31.72 -1.64
C SER A 121 2.18 -30.69 -2.48
N GLY A 122 2.75 -29.49 -2.67
CA GLY A 122 2.01 -28.35 -3.18
C GLY A 122 0.93 -27.85 -2.22
N GLU A 123 0.92 -28.29 -0.96
CA GLU A 123 0.00 -27.76 0.04
C GLU A 123 0.61 -26.50 0.68
N PRO A 124 -0.19 -25.44 0.86
CA PRO A 124 0.23 -24.25 1.59
C PRO A 124 0.64 -24.57 3.03
N ARG A 125 1.77 -24.03 3.48
CA ARG A 125 2.23 -24.16 4.87
C ARG A 125 2.53 -22.80 5.49
N VAL A 126 2.25 -22.68 6.79
CA VAL A 126 2.61 -21.49 7.59
C VAL A 126 4.13 -21.46 7.81
N VAL A 127 4.75 -20.31 7.51
CA VAL A 127 6.18 -20.06 7.76
C VAL A 127 6.44 -18.94 8.75
N ALA A 128 5.45 -18.08 9.01
CA ALA A 128 5.55 -17.04 10.01
C ALA A 128 4.18 -16.70 10.61
N THR A 129 4.22 -16.24 11.86
CA THR A 129 3.09 -15.65 12.58
C THR A 129 3.44 -14.19 12.87
N LEU A 130 2.72 -13.26 12.25
CA LEU A 130 2.94 -11.81 12.39
C LEU A 130 2.17 -11.23 13.57
N VAL A 131 1.02 -11.82 13.89
CA VAL A 131 0.17 -11.50 15.04
C VAL A 131 -0.26 -12.82 15.68
N ASP A 132 -0.01 -12.96 16.98
CA ASP A 132 -0.47 -14.09 17.77
C ASP A 132 -1.89 -13.79 18.31
N PRO A 133 -2.90 -14.66 18.07
CA PRO A 133 -4.23 -14.50 18.66
C PRO A 133 -4.23 -14.33 20.19
N ALA A 134 -3.20 -14.84 20.89
CA ALA A 134 -3.03 -14.68 22.33
C ALA A 134 -2.83 -13.22 22.76
N ASP A 135 -2.36 -12.35 21.85
CA ASP A 135 -2.22 -10.90 22.07
C ASP A 135 -3.58 -10.17 22.08
N ARG A 136 -4.68 -10.91 21.90
CA ARG A 136 -6.06 -10.40 21.94
C ARG A 136 -6.30 -9.26 20.95
N THR A 137 -5.62 -9.28 19.81
CA THR A 137 -5.71 -8.22 18.80
C THR A 137 -6.73 -8.58 17.73
N ASN A 138 -7.42 -7.58 17.19
CA ASN A 138 -8.25 -7.69 15.99
C ASN A 138 -7.65 -6.89 14.84
N VAL A 139 -7.68 -7.45 13.64
CA VAL A 139 -7.16 -6.81 12.43
C VAL A 139 -8.30 -6.11 11.69
N ASP A 140 -8.08 -4.84 11.34
CA ASP A 140 -8.97 -4.08 10.48
C ASP A 140 -8.36 -3.87 9.09
N ASP A 141 -7.89 -2.68 8.72
CA ASP A 141 -7.20 -2.49 7.45
C ASP A 141 -6.06 -3.49 7.29
N PHE A 142 -5.91 -4.04 6.09
CA PHE A 142 -4.95 -5.10 5.81
C PHE A 142 -4.63 -5.14 4.32
N ALA A 143 -3.35 -5.13 3.96
CA ALA A 143 -2.88 -5.26 2.60
C ALA A 143 -1.44 -5.75 2.52
N VAL A 144 -1.05 -6.25 1.34
CA VAL A 144 0.34 -6.40 0.93
C VAL A 144 0.65 -5.30 -0.09
N ARG A 145 1.72 -4.52 0.14
CA ARG A 145 2.16 -3.41 -0.70
C ARG A 145 3.68 -3.42 -0.77
N ASP A 146 4.25 -3.44 -1.97
CA ASP A 146 5.70 -3.32 -2.19
C ASP A 146 6.54 -4.33 -1.37
N GLY A 147 6.06 -5.57 -1.24
CA GLY A 147 6.71 -6.63 -0.45
C GLY A 147 6.51 -6.51 1.07
N GLU A 148 5.71 -5.56 1.52
CA GLU A 148 5.43 -5.32 2.94
C GLU A 148 3.98 -5.66 3.28
N VAL A 149 3.77 -6.24 4.45
CA VAL A 149 2.44 -6.44 5.03
C VAL A 149 2.11 -5.19 5.85
N VAL A 150 0.98 -4.56 5.57
CA VAL A 150 0.47 -3.43 6.35
C VAL A 150 -0.87 -3.79 6.97
N ALA A 151 -1.07 -3.40 8.22
CA ALA A 151 -2.34 -3.59 8.89
C ALA A 151 -2.66 -2.49 9.90
N THR A 152 -3.93 -2.43 10.27
CA THR A 152 -4.43 -1.69 11.43
C THR A 152 -4.87 -2.68 12.48
N LEU A 153 -4.36 -2.54 13.70
CA LEU A 153 -4.60 -3.43 14.83
C LEU A 153 -5.42 -2.72 15.92
N PHE A 154 -6.45 -3.41 16.41
CA PHE A 154 -7.19 -3.02 17.62
C PHE A 154 -6.82 -3.95 18.77
N GLY A 155 -6.28 -3.38 19.85
CA GLY A 155 -5.77 -4.13 21.00
C GLY A 155 -6.18 -3.52 22.34
N TYR A 156 -5.56 -4.00 23.41
CA TYR A 156 -5.88 -3.59 24.78
C TYR A 156 -4.62 -3.10 25.51
N SER A 157 -4.70 -1.95 26.16
CA SER A 157 -3.59 -1.37 26.92
C SER A 157 -3.27 -2.14 28.20
N SER A 158 -4.26 -2.85 28.75
CA SER A 158 -4.13 -3.69 29.94
C SER A 158 -5.24 -4.73 30.03
N SER A 159 -5.12 -5.66 30.99
CA SER A 159 -6.15 -6.66 31.28
C SER A 159 -7.43 -6.08 31.88
N ASP A 160 -7.40 -4.85 32.38
CA ASP A 160 -8.54 -4.19 33.03
C ASP A 160 -9.51 -3.58 32.02
N VAL A 161 -9.09 -3.46 30.75
CA VAL A 161 -9.94 -2.96 29.66
C VAL A 161 -10.99 -4.02 29.30
N PRO A 162 -12.29 -3.68 29.31
CA PRO A 162 -13.35 -4.63 28.95
C PRO A 162 -13.20 -5.17 27.53
N SER A 163 -13.44 -6.48 27.35
CA SER A 163 -13.30 -7.14 26.05
C SER A 163 -14.17 -6.55 24.93
N CYS A 164 -15.27 -5.86 25.24
CA CYS A 164 -16.09 -5.18 24.22
C CYS A 164 -15.37 -4.05 23.49
N CYS A 165 -14.28 -3.55 24.07
CA CYS A 165 -13.89 -2.17 23.92
C CYS A 165 -12.36 -2.05 23.88
N PRO A 166 -11.69 -2.59 22.84
CA PRO A 166 -10.26 -2.36 22.63
C PRO A 166 -9.96 -0.86 22.60
N ASP A 167 -8.94 -0.45 23.35
CA ASP A 167 -8.56 0.95 23.57
C ASP A 167 -7.23 1.34 22.89
N LEU A 168 -6.53 0.36 22.30
CA LEU A 168 -5.39 0.61 21.43
C LEU A 168 -5.79 0.50 19.97
N HIS A 169 -5.24 1.42 19.16
CA HIS A 169 -5.41 1.47 17.72
C HIS A 169 -4.06 1.78 17.08
N GLU A 170 -3.46 0.80 16.42
CA GLU A 170 -2.09 0.89 15.92
C GLU A 170 -2.01 0.52 14.44
N GLY A 171 -1.47 1.43 13.63
CA GLY A 171 -0.97 1.08 12.31
C GLY A 171 0.36 0.33 12.45
N VAL A 172 0.52 -0.74 11.69
CA VAL A 172 1.71 -1.60 11.74
C VAL A 172 2.14 -2.05 10.35
N LYS A 173 3.41 -2.40 10.27
CA LYS A 173 4.04 -2.89 9.06
C LYS A 173 4.96 -4.06 9.38
N TRP A 174 5.02 -5.06 8.52
CA TRP A 174 6.03 -6.11 8.56
C TRP A 174 6.76 -6.19 7.24
N ARG A 175 8.09 -6.26 7.32
CA ARG A 175 8.98 -6.46 6.17
C ARG A 175 9.87 -7.66 6.41
N TRP A 176 10.12 -8.44 5.37
CA TRP A 176 11.12 -9.49 5.41
C TRP A 176 12.54 -8.91 5.48
N GLU A 177 13.27 -9.26 6.52
CA GLU A 177 14.65 -8.87 6.74
C GLU A 177 15.45 -10.04 7.27
N ASN A 178 16.52 -10.43 6.58
CA ASN A 178 17.49 -11.42 7.06
C ASN A 178 16.88 -12.75 7.55
N GLY A 179 15.83 -13.25 6.88
CA GLY A 179 15.24 -14.54 7.23
C GLY A 179 14.05 -14.46 8.20
N ALA A 180 13.58 -13.26 8.55
CA ALA A 180 12.42 -13.08 9.42
C ALA A 180 11.59 -11.85 9.05
N PHE A 181 10.32 -11.84 9.44
CA PHE A 181 9.48 -10.65 9.34
C PHE A 181 9.70 -9.73 10.55
N VAL A 182 10.12 -8.49 10.30
CA VAL A 182 10.35 -7.47 11.33
C VAL A 182 9.17 -6.49 11.35
N ARG A 183 8.57 -6.31 12.53
CA ARG A 183 7.48 -5.35 12.76
C ARG A 183 8.03 -3.93 12.93
N SER A 184 7.40 -2.94 12.31
CA SER A 184 7.66 -1.52 12.51
C SER A 184 6.37 -0.69 12.49
N ALA A 185 6.45 0.57 12.89
CA ALA A 185 5.40 1.54 12.62
C ALA A 185 5.38 1.90 11.11
N PRO A 186 4.22 2.26 10.54
CA PRO A 186 4.13 2.88 9.22
C PRO A 186 4.90 4.21 9.21
N SER A 187 5.50 4.54 8.08
CA SER A 187 6.10 5.87 7.92
C SER A 187 5.01 6.93 8.05
N ALA A 188 5.19 7.91 8.93
CA ALA A 188 4.32 9.07 8.95
C ALA A 188 4.46 9.78 7.60
N ALA A 189 3.36 9.94 6.87
CA ALA A 189 3.34 10.77 5.67
C ALA A 189 3.67 12.20 6.12
N THR A 190 4.90 12.65 5.86
CA THR A 190 5.29 14.02 6.11
C THR A 190 4.66 14.83 4.98
N GLY A 191 3.47 15.40 5.24
CA GLY A 191 2.85 16.33 4.33
C GLY A 191 3.76 17.53 4.11
N VAL A 192 4.06 17.83 2.84
CA VAL A 192 4.69 19.07 2.39
C VAL A 192 3.61 19.95 1.78
#